data_AF-A0A9P1CY45-F1
#
_entry.id   AF-A0A9P1CY45-F1
#
_cell.length_a   1.000
_cell.length_b   1.000
_cell.length_c   1.000
_cell.angle_alpha   90.00
_cell.angle_beta   90.00
_cell.angle_gamma   90.00
#
_symmetry.space_group_name_H-M   'P 1'
#
loop_
_entity.id
_entity.type
_entity.pdbx_description
1 polymer ?
#
loop_
_entity_poly.entity_id
_entity_poly.type
_entity_poly.pdbx_seq_one_letter_code
_entity_poly.pdbx_strand_id
1 'polypeptide(L)'
;MVRPSFRKTCHFPLVSCLAAAAMIYGSGVSFTPPIAPLAGWSCRQVSLPQRSRMSRMKAFLKYVAFGVNSTEYYVQSEWGQHWTYSKSCDVLSTRKDGGNSTRALSMGFGPYHQYYYEFDNWKYWKIGDPDISKIVKENAMKFVSFGPKGAVIVVLKSGAYYFRNLPTELQDCITGRARSGNEDHNRIASVSLGNNDAYFVTFEDGCWQYSGIPSSMHKYIQEQEIKKNYRNETFEQIAFSQDLEEWYLRTNKRWWYQSRKLRSLEDTYKK
;
A
#
# COMPACT_ATOMS: atom_id res chain seq x y z
N MET A 1 -29.25 15.58 -5.84
CA MET A 1 -28.37 14.67 -6.61
C MET A 1 -27.90 13.56 -5.68
N VAL A 2 -28.55 12.40 -5.73
CA VAL A 2 -28.28 11.26 -4.83
C VAL A 2 -27.15 10.43 -5.45
N ARG A 3 -26.00 10.32 -4.78
CA ARG A 3 -24.92 9.40 -5.19
C ARG A 3 -25.25 7.98 -4.72
N PRO A 4 -25.04 6.94 -5.54
CA PRO A 4 -25.26 5.57 -5.11
C PRO A 4 -24.15 5.14 -4.13
N SER A 5 -24.55 4.78 -2.89
CA SER A 5 -23.69 4.13 -1.91
C SER A 5 -23.55 2.65 -2.28
N PHE A 6 -22.38 2.26 -2.80
CA PHE A 6 -22.05 0.85 -3.00
C PHE A 6 -21.42 0.29 -1.71
N ARG A 7 -22.24 -0.34 -0.86
CA ARG A 7 -21.74 -1.25 0.18
C ARG A 7 -21.47 -2.61 -0.47
N LYS A 8 -20.20 -3.00 -0.60
CA LYS A 8 -19.81 -4.40 -0.80
C LYS A 8 -19.19 -4.92 0.49
N THR A 9 -19.92 -5.77 1.19
CA THR A 9 -19.41 -6.59 2.28
C THR A 9 -18.59 -7.74 1.69
N CYS A 10 -17.35 -7.90 2.14
CA CYS A 10 -16.55 -9.08 1.85
C CYS A 10 -17.12 -10.27 2.63
N HIS A 11 -17.90 -11.13 1.97
CA HIS A 11 -18.24 -12.45 2.51
C HIS A 11 -17.06 -13.40 2.27
N PHE A 12 -16.49 -13.94 3.35
CA PHE A 12 -15.64 -15.13 3.29
C PHE A 12 -16.52 -16.38 3.14
N PRO A 13 -16.20 -17.33 2.25
CA PRO A 13 -16.82 -18.64 2.30
C PRO A 13 -16.21 -19.45 3.45
N LEU A 14 -17.05 -19.79 4.43
CA LEU A 14 -16.77 -20.86 5.40
C LEU A 14 -16.72 -22.19 4.64
N VAL A 15 -15.54 -22.74 4.42
CA VAL A 15 -15.37 -24.09 3.92
C VAL A 15 -15.45 -25.04 5.11
N SER A 16 -16.61 -25.68 5.29
CA SER A 16 -16.78 -26.81 6.20
C SER A 16 -16.23 -28.08 5.57
N CYS A 17 -15.12 -28.60 6.10
CA CYS A 17 -14.65 -29.96 5.80
C CYS A 17 -15.57 -30.97 6.50
N LEU A 18 -16.44 -31.64 5.72
CA LEU A 18 -17.12 -32.86 6.13
C LEU A 18 -16.47 -34.04 5.41
N ALA A 19 -15.86 -34.91 6.21
CA ALA A 19 -15.22 -36.15 5.76
C ALA A 19 -16.29 -37.12 5.23
N ALA A 20 -16.13 -37.57 3.99
CA ALA A 20 -16.90 -38.68 3.42
C ALA A 20 -16.01 -39.93 3.40
N ALA A 21 -16.48 -40.96 4.09
CA ALA A 21 -15.86 -42.27 4.19
C ALA A 21 -15.94 -43.06 2.88
N ALA A 22 -14.89 -43.81 2.62
CA ALA A 22 -14.73 -44.71 1.48
C ALA A 22 -15.58 -45.99 1.61
N MET A 23 -16.16 -46.45 0.50
CA MET A 23 -16.38 -47.86 0.22
C MET A 23 -16.08 -48.13 -1.25
N ILE A 24 -15.06 -48.96 -1.48
CA ILE A 24 -14.64 -49.47 -2.78
C ILE A 24 -15.14 -50.90 -2.88
N TYR A 25 -15.98 -51.19 -3.87
CA TYR A 25 -16.18 -52.54 -4.40
C TYR A 25 -15.58 -52.59 -5.80
N GLY A 26 -14.59 -53.47 -5.99
CA GLY A 26 -13.95 -53.76 -7.26
C GLY A 26 -14.46 -55.08 -7.84
N SER A 27 -14.53 -55.14 -9.17
CA SER A 27 -14.52 -56.29 -10.11
C SER A 27 -14.74 -55.66 -11.50
N GLY A 28 -13.92 -55.71 -12.53
CA GLY A 28 -12.88 -56.65 -12.93
C GLY A 28 -13.31 -57.28 -14.27
N VAL A 29 -12.93 -56.71 -15.43
CA VAL A 29 -12.81 -57.45 -16.71
C VAL A 29 -11.77 -56.76 -17.63
N SER A 30 -10.87 -57.58 -18.15
CA SER A 30 -9.75 -57.35 -19.07
C SER A 30 -10.15 -57.40 -20.55
N PHE A 31 -9.48 -56.65 -21.43
CA PHE A 31 -9.16 -57.07 -22.82
C PHE A 31 -8.00 -56.21 -23.39
N THR A 32 -7.04 -56.87 -24.04
CA THR A 32 -5.85 -56.29 -24.71
C THR A 32 -5.98 -56.44 -26.26
N PRO A 33 -4.94 -56.11 -27.08
CA PRO A 33 -4.82 -55.01 -28.07
C PRO A 33 -4.96 -55.58 -29.52
N PRO A 34 -4.44 -55.05 -30.68
CA PRO A 34 -3.46 -53.99 -30.96
C PRO A 34 -3.75 -53.10 -32.20
N ILE A 35 -2.78 -52.25 -32.60
CA ILE A 35 -2.28 -51.99 -33.98
C ILE A 35 -1.65 -50.57 -34.06
N ALA A 36 -0.34 -50.54 -34.28
CA ALA A 36 0.41 -49.46 -34.96
C ALA A 36 0.57 -49.88 -36.46
N PRO A 37 0.98 -49.05 -37.45
CA PRO A 37 1.83 -47.85 -37.35
C PRO A 37 1.50 -46.70 -38.36
N LEU A 38 2.20 -45.57 -38.28
CA LEU A 38 3.10 -45.05 -39.33
C LEU A 38 3.37 -43.53 -39.23
N ALA A 39 4.63 -43.24 -39.50
CA ALA A 39 5.32 -41.95 -39.53
C ALA A 39 4.60 -40.83 -40.29
N GLY A 40 4.64 -39.63 -39.71
CA GLY A 40 4.46 -38.36 -40.41
C GLY A 40 5.40 -37.34 -39.80
N TRP A 41 6.41 -36.94 -40.57
CA TRP A 41 7.39 -35.93 -40.18
C TRP A 41 6.70 -34.59 -39.96
N SER A 42 6.93 -33.95 -38.80
CA SER A 42 6.64 -32.54 -38.61
C SER A 42 7.77 -31.88 -37.84
N CYS A 43 8.17 -30.74 -38.39
CA CYS A 43 9.35 -29.95 -38.06
C CYS A 43 9.46 -29.68 -36.55
N ARG A 44 10.63 -29.97 -35.98
CA ARG A 44 11.04 -29.44 -34.67
C ARG A 44 11.05 -27.92 -34.76
N GLN A 45 10.02 -27.25 -34.25
CA GLN A 45 10.23 -25.93 -33.70
C GLN A 45 11.04 -26.12 -32.42
N VAL A 46 12.34 -25.82 -32.52
CA VAL A 46 13.12 -25.46 -31.35
C VAL A 46 12.47 -24.20 -30.80
N SER A 47 11.54 -24.37 -29.85
CA SER A 47 11.18 -23.29 -28.96
C SER A 47 12.48 -22.97 -28.21
N LEU A 48 13.15 -21.92 -28.69
CA LEU A 48 14.15 -21.24 -27.88
C LEU A 48 13.51 -21.07 -26.51
N PRO A 49 14.18 -21.48 -25.41
CA PRO A 49 13.64 -21.22 -24.09
C PRO A 49 13.33 -19.74 -24.08
N GLN A 50 12.04 -19.40 -23.90
CA GLN A 50 11.61 -18.06 -23.60
C GLN A 50 12.47 -17.69 -22.41
N ARG A 51 13.55 -16.95 -22.67
CA ARG A 51 14.38 -16.37 -21.63
C ARG A 51 13.35 -15.59 -20.84
N SER A 52 12.98 -16.13 -19.70
CA SER A 52 12.31 -15.37 -18.68
C SER A 52 13.23 -14.18 -18.54
N ARG A 53 12.76 -13.03 -19.05
CA ARG A 53 13.31 -11.74 -18.69
C ARG A 53 13.06 -11.71 -17.19
N MET A 54 13.98 -12.31 -16.44
CA MET A 54 14.13 -12.08 -15.03
C MET A 54 14.26 -10.58 -14.96
N SER A 55 13.15 -9.99 -14.54
CA SER A 55 12.93 -8.58 -14.32
C SER A 55 14.20 -8.04 -13.68
N ARG A 56 15.03 -7.34 -14.48
CA ARG A 56 16.17 -6.57 -13.96
C ARG A 56 15.66 -5.86 -12.72
N MET A 57 16.25 -6.19 -11.57
CA MET A 57 15.81 -5.77 -10.25
C MET A 57 15.54 -4.26 -10.31
N LYS A 58 14.25 -3.91 -10.36
CA LYS A 58 13.82 -2.52 -10.29
C LYS A 58 14.24 -2.06 -8.91
N ALA A 59 15.08 -1.03 -8.82
CA ALA A 59 15.55 -0.61 -7.52
C ALA A 59 14.37 -0.36 -6.58
N PHE A 60 14.51 -0.86 -5.37
CA PHE A 60 13.40 -0.91 -4.44
C PHE A 60 13.12 0.50 -3.92
N LEU A 61 12.01 1.10 -4.38
CA LEU A 61 11.36 2.17 -3.63
C LEU A 61 10.96 1.58 -2.26
N LYS A 62 11.61 2.05 -1.20
CA LYS A 62 11.42 1.56 0.16
C LYS A 62 10.30 2.33 0.87
N TYR A 63 10.26 3.64 0.65
CA TYR A 63 9.30 4.51 1.31
C TYR A 63 9.03 5.74 0.44
N VAL A 64 7.76 6.11 0.29
CA VAL A 64 7.34 7.32 -0.42
C VAL A 64 6.34 8.09 0.43
N ALA A 65 6.56 9.38 0.58
CA ALA A 65 5.60 10.32 1.16
C ALA A 65 5.46 11.52 0.23
N PHE A 66 4.22 11.86 -0.13
CA PHE A 66 3.91 13.07 -0.88
C PHE A 66 3.53 14.19 0.08
N GLY A 67 3.95 15.41 -0.25
CA GLY A 67 3.57 16.61 0.45
C GLY A 67 2.21 17.14 0.01
N VAL A 68 1.79 18.21 0.69
CA VAL A 68 0.57 18.95 0.35
C VAL A 68 0.73 19.72 -0.93
N ASN A 69 1.89 20.36 -1.08
CA ASN A 69 2.25 20.96 -2.34
C ASN A 69 2.61 19.86 -3.32
N SER A 70 2.14 19.98 -4.56
CA SER A 70 2.49 19.08 -5.66
C SER A 70 3.98 19.12 -6.00
N THR A 71 4.78 19.98 -5.36
CA THR A 71 6.24 19.96 -5.44
C THR A 71 6.88 19.16 -4.32
N GLU A 72 6.25 19.03 -3.15
CA GLU A 72 6.84 18.41 -1.97
C GLU A 72 6.78 16.88 -2.04
N TYR A 73 7.92 16.22 -1.80
CA TYR A 73 7.97 14.77 -1.65
C TYR A 73 9.20 14.33 -0.85
N TYR A 74 9.12 13.12 -0.31
CA TYR A 74 10.25 12.35 0.19
C TYR A 74 10.20 10.94 -0.38
N VAL A 75 11.32 10.49 -0.92
CA VAL A 75 11.49 9.15 -1.47
C VAL A 75 12.75 8.55 -0.89
N GLN A 76 12.58 7.41 -0.23
CA GLN A 76 13.67 6.53 0.13
C GLN A 76 13.70 5.37 -0.85
N SER A 77 14.84 5.18 -1.50
CA SER A 77 15.09 4.07 -2.43
C SER A 77 16.43 3.39 -2.13
N GLU A 78 16.77 2.37 -2.90
CA GLU A 78 18.13 1.80 -2.89
C GLU A 78 19.19 2.74 -3.48
N TRP A 79 18.77 3.69 -4.32
CA TRP A 79 19.67 4.69 -4.90
C TRP A 79 20.02 5.85 -3.96
N GLY A 80 19.37 5.89 -2.79
CA GLY A 80 19.52 6.96 -1.82
C GLY A 80 18.18 7.58 -1.46
N GLN A 81 18.28 8.80 -0.93
CA GLN A 81 17.15 9.56 -0.41
C GLN A 81 17.00 10.83 -1.23
N HIS A 82 15.77 11.09 -1.67
CA HIS A 82 15.40 12.22 -2.49
C HIS A 82 14.28 12.99 -1.81
N TRP A 83 14.47 14.29 -1.69
CA TRP A 83 13.43 15.18 -1.21
C TRP A 83 13.56 16.53 -1.90
N THR A 84 12.47 17.29 -1.90
CA THR A 84 12.51 18.68 -2.37
C THR A 84 12.99 19.63 -1.30
N TYR A 85 13.66 20.68 -1.71
CA TYR A 85 13.93 21.84 -0.86
C TYR A 85 12.63 22.61 -0.63
N SER A 86 12.01 22.38 0.53
CA SER A 86 10.89 23.15 1.03
C SER A 86 11.05 23.35 2.53
N LYS A 87 10.33 24.33 3.09
CA LYS A 87 10.35 24.60 4.54
C LYS A 87 10.04 23.36 5.38
N SER A 88 9.19 22.48 4.88
CA SER A 88 8.85 21.22 5.54
C SER A 88 10.09 20.31 5.61
N CYS A 89 10.88 20.26 4.54
CA CYS A 89 12.07 19.44 4.39
C CYS A 89 13.38 20.07 4.92
N ASP A 90 13.39 21.30 5.41
CA ASP A 90 14.59 21.96 5.95
C ASP A 90 15.25 21.12 7.06
N VAL A 91 14.44 20.37 7.81
CA VAL A 91 14.86 19.41 8.83
C VAL A 91 15.84 18.37 8.26
N LEU A 92 15.59 17.87 7.04
CA LEU A 92 16.43 16.88 6.40
C LEU A 92 17.77 17.49 5.97
N SER A 93 17.75 18.73 5.47
CA SER A 93 18.96 19.47 5.10
C SER A 93 19.83 19.74 6.33
N THR A 94 19.26 20.30 7.41
CA THR A 94 19.99 20.56 8.66
C THR A 94 20.59 19.29 9.26
N ARG A 95 19.88 18.15 9.18
CA ARG A 95 20.44 16.87 9.64
C ARG A 95 21.61 16.42 8.77
N LYS A 96 21.48 16.52 7.44
CA LYS A 96 22.53 16.18 6.49
C LYS A 96 23.79 16.98 6.77
N ASP A 97 23.65 18.29 6.97
CA ASP A 97 24.77 19.20 7.24
C ASP A 97 25.43 18.90 8.59
N GLY A 98 24.65 18.44 9.58
CA GLY A 98 25.14 17.95 10.86
C GLY A 98 25.72 16.52 10.84
N GLY A 99 25.86 15.88 9.68
CA GLY A 99 26.38 14.50 9.57
C GLY A 99 25.45 13.41 10.11
N ASN A 100 24.18 13.73 10.36
CA ASN A 100 23.21 12.79 10.90
C ASN A 100 22.52 11.98 9.80
N SER A 101 22.01 10.80 10.16
CA SER A 101 21.16 10.02 9.25
C SER A 101 19.92 10.81 8.85
N THR A 102 19.69 10.90 7.54
CA THR A 102 18.50 11.45 6.88
C THR A 102 17.49 10.36 6.51
N ARG A 103 17.72 9.12 6.95
CA ARG A 103 16.77 8.02 6.79
C ARG A 103 15.65 8.16 7.81
N ALA A 104 14.48 8.58 7.37
CA ALA A 104 13.30 8.55 8.22
C ALA A 104 12.69 7.14 8.23
N LEU A 105 12.29 6.69 9.41
CA LEU A 105 11.48 5.49 9.62
C LEU A 105 10.02 5.72 9.23
N SER A 106 9.54 6.93 9.49
CA SER A 106 8.17 7.34 9.21
C SER A 106 8.12 8.83 8.96
N MET A 107 7.32 9.25 7.99
CA MET A 107 7.09 10.64 7.67
C MET A 107 5.63 10.92 7.32
N GLY A 108 5.19 12.13 7.61
CA GLY A 108 3.90 12.63 7.18
C GLY A 108 4.00 14.10 6.85
N PHE A 109 3.38 14.53 5.75
CA PHE A 109 3.28 15.92 5.36
C PHE A 109 1.82 16.33 5.34
N GLY A 110 1.52 17.47 5.94
CA GLY A 110 0.18 17.98 6.13
C GLY A 110 0.05 19.47 5.79
N PRO A 111 -1.20 19.94 5.62
CA PRO A 111 -1.45 21.30 5.16
C PRO A 111 -0.95 22.31 6.20
N TYR A 112 -0.72 23.55 5.76
CA TYR A 112 -0.23 24.63 6.63
C TYR A 112 1.15 24.35 7.26
N HIS A 113 2.05 23.71 6.49
CA HIS A 113 3.39 23.30 6.94
C HIS A 113 3.35 22.40 8.18
N GLN A 114 2.37 21.50 8.25
CA GLN A 114 2.37 20.43 9.23
C GLN A 114 3.25 19.29 8.72
N TYR A 115 4.06 18.72 9.60
CA TYR A 115 4.89 17.60 9.23
C TYR A 115 5.27 16.76 10.45
N TYR A 116 5.59 15.50 10.18
CA TYR A 116 6.09 14.53 11.13
C TYR A 116 7.29 13.80 10.54
N TYR A 117 8.34 13.66 11.34
CA TYR A 117 9.54 12.90 11.02
C TYR A 117 9.91 12.02 12.20
N GLU A 118 10.08 10.72 11.95
CA GLU A 118 10.68 9.77 12.89
C GLU A 118 11.98 9.23 12.30
N PHE A 119 13.06 9.33 13.06
CA PHE A 119 14.37 8.74 12.79
C PHE A 119 14.68 7.72 13.89
N ASP A 120 15.73 6.92 13.71
CA ASP A 120 16.13 5.89 14.69
C ASP A 120 16.39 6.45 16.10
N ASN A 121 16.92 7.67 16.20
CA ASN A 121 17.34 8.29 17.46
C ASN A 121 16.58 9.55 17.83
N TRP A 122 15.61 9.97 17.01
CA TRP A 122 15.00 11.29 17.15
C TRP A 122 13.65 11.37 16.45
N LYS A 123 12.76 12.21 16.97
CA LYS A 123 11.52 12.57 16.31
C LYS A 123 11.39 14.09 16.26
N TYR A 124 10.86 14.58 15.15
CA TYR A 124 10.62 16.00 14.92
C TYR A 124 9.25 16.19 14.29
N TRP A 125 8.49 17.15 14.79
CA TRP A 125 7.14 17.38 14.31
C TRP A 125 6.76 18.84 14.45
N LYS A 126 5.88 19.28 13.55
CA LYS A 126 5.14 20.52 13.64
C LYS A 126 3.70 20.19 13.32
N ILE A 127 2.88 20.12 14.36
CA ILE A 127 1.47 19.77 14.25
C ILE A 127 0.71 20.88 14.97
N GLY A 128 -0.23 21.53 14.27
CA GLY A 128 -0.99 22.66 14.83
C GLY A 128 -1.99 22.23 15.92
N ASP A 129 -2.26 20.95 16.02
CA ASP A 129 -3.19 20.34 16.95
C ASP A 129 -2.47 19.97 18.28
N PRO A 130 -2.85 20.59 19.42
CA PRO A 130 -2.15 20.38 20.69
C PRO A 130 -2.34 18.96 21.23
N ASP A 131 -3.50 18.34 21.03
CA ASP A 131 -3.79 17.00 21.54
C ASP A 131 -2.99 15.95 20.77
N ILE A 132 -2.99 16.07 19.44
CA ILE A 132 -2.18 15.21 18.57
C ILE A 132 -0.69 15.43 18.83
N SER A 133 -0.26 16.67 19.03
CA SER A 133 1.14 17.00 19.38
C SER A 133 1.57 16.33 20.69
N LYS A 134 0.69 16.32 21.71
CA LYS A 134 0.93 15.62 22.97
C LYS A 134 1.07 14.11 22.77
N ILE A 135 0.15 13.50 22.01
CA ILE A 135 0.19 12.05 21.69
C ILE A 135 1.50 11.69 20.99
N VAL A 136 1.89 12.46 19.97
CA VAL A 136 3.13 12.25 19.21
C VAL A 136 4.36 12.41 20.10
N LYS A 137 4.33 13.32 21.08
CA LYS A 137 5.42 13.51 22.04
C LYS A 137 5.57 12.35 23.02
N GLU A 138 4.48 11.78 23.49
CA GLU A 138 4.48 10.81 24.59
C GLU A 138 4.56 9.35 24.11
N ASN A 139 4.26 9.07 22.84
CA ASN A 139 4.13 7.71 22.34
C ASN A 139 5.12 7.37 21.21
N ALA A 140 5.33 6.06 21.00
CA ALA A 140 6.04 5.52 19.86
C ALA A 140 5.08 5.39 18.67
N MET A 141 5.44 6.01 17.56
CA MET A 141 4.55 6.18 16.40
C MET A 141 4.83 5.11 15.34
N LYS A 142 3.79 4.63 14.67
CA LYS A 142 3.94 3.81 13.46
C LYS A 142 3.96 4.73 12.24
N PHE A 143 2.92 5.55 12.10
CA PHE A 143 2.86 6.59 11.08
C PHE A 143 1.85 7.68 11.43
N VAL A 144 1.96 8.79 10.70
CA VAL A 144 1.00 9.90 10.71
C VAL A 144 0.59 10.19 9.28
N SER A 145 -0.71 10.34 9.05
CA SER A 145 -1.25 10.74 7.76
C SER A 145 -2.08 12.00 7.95
N PHE A 146 -1.78 13.02 7.16
CA PHE A 146 -2.47 14.30 7.18
C PHE A 146 -3.30 14.45 5.90
N GLY A 147 -4.50 14.98 6.05
CA GLY A 147 -5.41 15.27 4.96
C GLY A 147 -5.84 16.74 4.93
N PRO A 148 -6.74 17.10 4.01
CA PRO A 148 -7.31 18.44 3.93
C PRO A 148 -8.15 18.78 5.17
N LYS A 149 -8.48 20.06 5.36
CA LYS A 149 -9.37 20.54 6.44
C LYS A 149 -8.91 20.13 7.86
N GLY A 150 -7.61 19.95 8.06
CA GLY A 150 -7.04 19.51 9.33
C GLY A 150 -7.35 18.04 9.66
N ALA A 151 -7.71 17.23 8.67
CA ALA A 151 -7.82 15.79 8.85
C ALA A 151 -6.45 15.22 9.24
N VAL A 152 -6.42 14.41 10.29
CA VAL A 152 -5.21 13.74 10.73
C VAL A 152 -5.56 12.40 11.33
N ILE A 153 -4.74 11.40 11.03
CA ILE A 153 -4.74 10.12 11.72
C ILE A 153 -3.33 9.79 12.17
N VAL A 154 -3.23 9.45 13.45
CA VAL A 154 -2.03 8.99 14.14
C VAL A 154 -2.23 7.51 14.45
N VAL A 155 -1.28 6.68 14.05
CA VAL A 155 -1.24 5.26 14.41
C VAL A 155 0.02 5.00 15.22
N LEU A 156 -0.12 4.41 16.40
CA LEU A 156 0.97 4.08 17.31
C LEU A 156 1.56 2.70 16.99
N LYS A 157 2.79 2.41 17.45
CA LYS A 157 3.40 1.07 17.31
C LYS A 157 2.62 -0.01 18.07
N SER A 158 1.84 0.37 19.09
CA SER A 158 0.93 -0.54 19.80
C SER A 158 -0.32 -0.94 19.00
N GLY A 159 -0.57 -0.29 17.85
CA GLY A 159 -1.79 -0.48 17.06
C GLY A 159 -2.95 0.45 17.45
N ALA A 160 -2.85 1.14 18.60
CA ALA A 160 -3.79 2.20 18.97
C ALA A 160 -3.73 3.35 17.95
N TYR A 161 -4.86 4.00 17.71
CA TYR A 161 -4.95 5.11 16.76
C TYR A 161 -5.77 6.27 17.33
N TYR A 162 -5.45 7.47 16.87
CA TYR A 162 -6.13 8.71 17.20
C TYR A 162 -6.40 9.47 15.91
N PHE A 163 -7.58 10.06 15.77
CA PHE A 163 -7.90 10.80 14.57
C PHE A 163 -8.75 12.03 14.84
N ARG A 164 -8.68 12.99 13.91
CA ARG A 164 -9.52 14.18 13.89
C ARG A 164 -9.92 14.49 12.45
N ASN A 165 -11.15 14.94 12.27
CA ASN A 165 -11.70 15.41 10.98
C ASN A 165 -11.55 14.42 9.81
N LEU A 166 -11.60 13.11 10.05
CA LEU A 166 -11.58 12.13 8.96
C LEU A 166 -12.92 12.10 8.20
N PRO A 167 -12.95 11.67 6.93
CA PRO A 167 -14.19 11.35 6.23
C PRO A 167 -15.06 10.39 7.05
N THR A 168 -16.37 10.65 7.14
CA THR A 168 -17.30 9.83 7.95
C THR A 168 -17.24 8.35 7.55
N GLU A 169 -17.18 8.04 6.25
CA GLU A 169 -17.06 6.65 5.76
C GLU A 169 -15.78 5.96 6.27
N LEU A 170 -14.68 6.70 6.38
CA LEU A 170 -13.42 6.17 6.93
C LEU A 170 -13.52 5.98 8.45
N GLN A 171 -14.15 6.92 9.17
CA GLN A 171 -14.39 6.77 10.61
C GLN A 171 -15.25 5.54 10.91
N ASP A 172 -16.34 5.35 10.18
CA ASP A 172 -17.24 4.22 10.33
C ASP A 172 -16.54 2.90 10.00
N CYS A 173 -15.68 2.88 8.98
CA CYS A 173 -14.85 1.73 8.63
C CYS A 173 -13.92 1.33 9.78
N ILE A 174 -13.14 2.28 10.30
CA ILE A 174 -12.13 2.04 11.33
C ILE A 174 -12.79 1.67 12.67
N THR A 175 -13.82 2.42 13.08
CA THR A 175 -14.52 2.19 14.36
C THR A 175 -15.40 0.94 14.32
N GLY A 176 -16.04 0.65 13.18
CA GLY A 176 -16.80 -0.57 12.97
C GLY A 176 -15.92 -1.81 13.06
N ARG A 177 -14.71 -1.75 12.49
CA ARG A 177 -13.70 -2.81 12.65
C ARG A 177 -13.32 -3.00 14.12
N ALA A 178 -12.94 -1.94 14.82
CA ALA A 178 -12.56 -2.02 16.23
C ALA A 178 -13.64 -2.66 17.14
N ARG A 179 -14.93 -2.49 16.82
CA ARG A 179 -16.04 -3.11 17.55
C ARG A 179 -16.22 -4.61 17.29
N SER A 180 -15.62 -5.16 16.24
CA SER A 180 -15.77 -6.58 15.86
C SER A 180 -15.03 -7.56 16.79
N GLY A 181 -14.27 -7.06 17.78
CA GLY A 181 -13.62 -7.88 18.81
C GLY A 181 -12.36 -8.62 18.35
N ASN A 182 -11.99 -8.53 17.07
CA ASN A 182 -10.81 -9.19 16.52
C ASN A 182 -9.61 -8.22 16.49
N GLU A 183 -9.03 -7.95 17.66
CA GLU A 183 -8.08 -6.84 17.88
C GLU A 183 -6.89 -6.85 16.91
N ASP A 184 -6.33 -8.01 16.59
CA ASP A 184 -5.16 -8.11 15.68
C ASP A 184 -5.53 -7.84 14.21
N HIS A 185 -6.74 -8.19 13.78
CA HIS A 185 -7.18 -7.99 12.39
C HIS A 185 -7.62 -6.55 12.10
N ASN A 186 -7.81 -5.76 13.15
CA ASN A 186 -8.31 -4.39 13.06
C ASN A 186 -7.20 -3.34 13.01
N ARG A 187 -5.93 -3.76 13.08
CA ARG A 187 -4.79 -2.85 13.06
C ARG A 187 -4.61 -2.23 11.69
N ILE A 188 -4.39 -0.92 11.69
CA ILE A 188 -4.20 -0.13 10.48
C ILE A 188 -2.75 -0.32 10.00
N ALA A 189 -2.58 -0.75 8.75
CA ALA A 189 -1.29 -0.93 8.13
C ALA A 189 -0.78 0.37 7.49
N SER A 190 -1.62 1.04 6.70
CA SER A 190 -1.30 2.31 6.04
C SER A 190 -2.56 3.11 5.74
N VAL A 191 -2.47 4.45 5.80
CA VAL A 191 -3.56 5.35 5.42
C VAL A 191 -2.99 6.52 4.62
N SER A 192 -3.64 6.84 3.51
CA SER A 192 -3.40 8.07 2.76
C SER A 192 -4.70 8.86 2.67
N LEU A 193 -4.62 10.16 2.92
CA LEU A 193 -5.73 11.12 2.90
C LEU A 193 -5.49 12.15 1.81
N GLY A 194 -6.55 12.56 1.11
CA GLY A 194 -6.45 13.54 0.02
C GLY A 194 -7.68 14.42 -0.06
N ASN A 195 -7.68 15.30 -1.05
CA ASN A 195 -8.76 16.27 -1.25
C ASN A 195 -10.10 15.59 -1.55
N ASN A 196 -11.20 16.32 -1.32
CA ASN A 196 -12.57 15.86 -1.56
C ASN A 196 -12.93 14.58 -0.80
N ASP A 197 -12.49 14.50 0.45
CA ASP A 197 -12.71 13.36 1.34
C ASP A 197 -12.18 12.02 0.78
N ALA A 198 -11.21 12.10 -0.15
CA ALA A 198 -10.55 10.94 -0.71
C ALA A 198 -9.66 10.27 0.33
N TYR A 199 -9.73 8.95 0.40
CA TYR A 199 -8.91 8.16 1.29
C TYR A 199 -8.61 6.78 0.71
N PHE A 200 -7.52 6.20 1.19
CA PHE A 200 -7.23 4.78 1.04
C PHE A 200 -6.65 4.28 2.35
N VAL A 201 -7.25 3.24 2.91
CA VAL A 201 -6.79 2.57 4.13
C VAL A 201 -6.51 1.10 3.84
N THR A 202 -5.39 0.60 4.36
CA THR A 202 -5.05 -0.83 4.41
C THR A 202 -4.95 -1.27 5.86
N PHE A 203 -5.32 -2.52 6.10
CA PHE A 203 -5.28 -3.17 7.41
C PHE A 203 -4.25 -4.30 7.40
N GLU A 204 -3.76 -4.68 8.59
CA GLU A 204 -2.74 -5.73 8.74
C GLU A 204 -3.25 -7.12 8.31
N ASP A 205 -4.56 -7.33 8.31
CA ASP A 205 -5.22 -8.53 7.76
C ASP A 205 -5.22 -8.59 6.21
N GLY A 206 -4.67 -7.57 5.53
CA GLY A 206 -4.61 -7.46 4.08
C GLY A 206 -5.91 -6.96 3.42
N CYS A 207 -6.94 -6.67 4.22
CA CYS A 207 -8.11 -5.93 3.77
C CYS A 207 -7.77 -4.47 3.51
N TRP A 208 -8.59 -3.82 2.72
CA TRP A 208 -8.43 -2.41 2.40
C TRP A 208 -9.79 -1.80 2.04
N GLN A 209 -9.89 -0.48 2.17
CA GLN A 209 -11.04 0.29 1.72
C GLN A 209 -10.56 1.63 1.17
N TYR A 210 -11.27 2.16 0.18
CA TYR A 210 -10.96 3.47 -0.38
C TYR A 210 -12.24 4.20 -0.79
N SER A 211 -12.15 5.52 -0.90
CA SER A 211 -13.18 6.39 -1.47
C SER A 211 -12.50 7.57 -2.14
N GLY A 212 -13.10 8.11 -3.21
CA GLY A 212 -12.61 9.32 -3.88
C GLY A 212 -11.23 9.24 -4.56
N ILE A 213 -10.65 8.05 -4.75
CA ILE A 213 -9.32 7.89 -5.36
C ILE A 213 -9.32 8.19 -6.88
N PRO A 214 -8.17 8.58 -7.46
CA PRO A 214 -8.09 8.89 -8.89
C PRO A 214 -8.40 7.68 -9.78
N SER A 215 -9.02 7.91 -10.94
CA SER A 215 -9.54 6.85 -11.81
C SER A 215 -8.45 5.89 -12.32
N SER A 216 -7.22 6.37 -12.50
CA SER A 216 -6.10 5.52 -12.89
C SER A 216 -5.71 4.53 -11.79
N MET A 217 -5.76 4.96 -10.52
CA MET A 217 -5.55 4.11 -9.37
C MET A 217 -6.71 3.11 -9.21
N HIS A 218 -7.95 3.58 -9.40
CA HIS A 218 -9.14 2.72 -9.36
C HIS A 218 -9.06 1.59 -10.40
N LYS A 219 -8.76 1.92 -11.66
CA LYS A 219 -8.54 0.94 -12.74
C LYS A 219 -7.47 -0.07 -12.36
N TYR A 220 -6.35 0.43 -11.82
CA TYR A 220 -5.25 -0.43 -11.38
C TYR A 220 -5.68 -1.42 -10.28
N ILE A 221 -6.44 -0.96 -9.29
CA ILE A 221 -6.95 -1.82 -8.20
C ILE A 221 -7.94 -2.85 -8.74
N GLN A 222 -8.87 -2.46 -9.61
CA GLN A 222 -9.79 -3.41 -10.24
C GLN A 222 -9.04 -4.51 -11.00
N GLU A 223 -8.00 -4.15 -11.76
CA GLU A 223 -7.13 -5.13 -12.43
C GLU A 223 -6.41 -6.05 -11.43
N GLN A 224 -6.12 -5.58 -10.22
CA GLN A 224 -5.55 -6.41 -9.15
C GLN A 224 -6.58 -7.26 -8.45
N GLU A 225 -7.80 -6.78 -8.21
CA GLU A 225 -8.88 -7.57 -7.63
C GLU A 225 -9.15 -8.82 -8.47
N ILE A 226 -9.20 -8.65 -9.80
CA ILE A 226 -9.34 -9.75 -10.77
C ILE A 226 -8.19 -10.76 -10.64
N LYS A 227 -6.99 -10.30 -10.29
CA LYS A 227 -5.78 -11.14 -10.10
C LYS A 227 -5.61 -11.67 -8.67
N LYS A 228 -6.31 -11.09 -7.69
CA LYS A 228 -6.13 -11.35 -6.25
C LYS A 228 -6.51 -12.78 -5.87
N ASN A 229 -7.42 -13.40 -6.62
CA ASN A 229 -7.78 -14.81 -6.49
C ASN A 229 -6.59 -15.79 -6.64
N TYR A 230 -5.40 -15.33 -7.07
CA TYR A 230 -4.28 -16.23 -7.37
C TYR A 230 -2.96 -15.96 -6.63
N ARG A 231 -2.78 -14.84 -5.89
CA ARG A 231 -1.41 -14.36 -5.59
C ARG A 231 -1.05 -14.01 -4.14
N ASN A 232 -1.93 -14.07 -3.14
CA ASN A 232 -1.61 -13.72 -1.74
C ASN A 232 -0.79 -12.40 -1.63
N GLU A 233 -1.21 -11.38 -2.37
CA GLU A 233 -0.59 -10.05 -2.33
C GLU A 233 -1.32 -9.14 -1.36
N THR A 234 -0.57 -8.52 -0.45
CA THR A 234 -1.07 -7.58 0.56
C THR A 234 -0.51 -6.19 0.29
N PHE A 235 -1.32 -5.15 0.49
CA PHE A 235 -0.87 -3.76 0.35
C PHE A 235 -0.14 -3.32 1.63
N GLU A 236 1.11 -2.90 1.49
CA GLU A 236 1.99 -2.50 2.61
C GLU A 236 2.00 -0.99 2.80
N GLN A 237 2.05 -0.23 1.71
CA GLN A 237 2.13 1.22 1.76
C GLN A 237 1.28 1.84 0.66
N ILE A 238 0.56 2.90 1.02
CA ILE A 238 -0.09 3.80 0.08
C ILE A 238 0.36 5.24 0.36
N ALA A 239 0.61 5.99 -0.71
CA ALA A 239 0.79 7.43 -0.65
C ALA A 239 0.22 8.05 -1.92
N PHE A 240 -0.56 9.11 -1.79
CA PHE A 240 -0.94 9.94 -2.93
C PHE A 240 -0.85 11.42 -2.56
N SER A 241 -0.59 12.25 -3.57
CA SER A 241 -0.58 13.70 -3.41
C SER A 241 -1.98 14.20 -3.05
N GLN A 242 -2.07 15.34 -2.37
CA GLN A 242 -3.37 15.85 -1.94
C GLN A 242 -4.30 16.20 -3.12
N ASP A 243 -3.74 16.63 -4.25
CA ASP A 243 -4.46 16.87 -5.52
C ASP A 243 -4.87 15.58 -6.26
N LEU A 244 -4.44 14.41 -5.78
CA LEU A 244 -4.70 13.10 -6.37
C LEU A 244 -4.11 12.90 -7.77
N GLU A 245 -3.22 13.78 -8.24
CA GLU A 245 -2.56 13.62 -9.54
C GLU A 245 -1.44 12.59 -9.50
N GLU A 246 -0.81 12.43 -8.34
CA GLU A 246 0.28 11.51 -8.11
C GLU A 246 -0.07 10.47 -7.05
N TRP A 247 0.27 9.21 -7.31
CA TRP A 247 0.08 8.13 -6.36
C TRP A 247 1.18 7.08 -6.45
N TYR A 248 1.41 6.41 -5.34
CA TYR A 248 2.34 5.31 -5.13
C TYR A 248 1.68 4.26 -4.26
N LEU A 249 1.74 3.00 -4.70
CA LEU A 249 1.19 1.86 -4.00
C LEU A 249 2.21 0.73 -3.98
N ARG A 250 2.47 0.21 -2.79
CA ARG A 250 3.39 -0.91 -2.55
C ARG A 250 2.63 -2.11 -2.01
N THR A 251 2.92 -3.28 -2.56
CA THR A 251 2.59 -4.58 -1.98
C THR A 251 3.84 -5.27 -1.46
N ASN A 252 3.63 -6.38 -0.75
CA ASN A 252 4.69 -7.30 -0.33
C ASN A 252 5.52 -7.90 -1.48
N LYS A 253 5.08 -7.77 -2.74
CA LYS A 253 5.77 -8.35 -3.91
C LYS A 253 6.25 -7.32 -4.92
N ARG A 254 5.58 -6.16 -5.02
CA ARG A 254 5.77 -5.21 -6.12
C ARG A 254 5.24 -3.85 -5.74
N TRP A 255 5.56 -2.85 -6.55
CA TRP A 255 5.08 -1.49 -6.38
C TRP A 255 4.61 -0.93 -7.72
N TRP A 256 3.75 0.08 -7.64
CA TRP A 256 3.23 0.84 -8.78
C TRP A 256 3.10 2.29 -8.40
N TYR A 257 3.21 3.14 -9.39
CA TYR A 257 2.99 4.55 -9.19
C TYR A 257 2.51 5.20 -10.48
N GLN A 258 1.80 6.30 -10.32
CA GLN A 258 1.64 7.33 -11.33
C GLN A 258 2.20 8.61 -10.73
N SER A 259 3.42 8.98 -11.11
CA SER A 259 4.06 10.20 -10.64
C SER A 259 5.14 10.56 -11.66
N ARG A 260 5.16 11.82 -12.07
CA ARG A 260 6.20 12.32 -12.98
C ARG A 260 7.55 12.37 -12.27
N LYS A 261 7.54 12.70 -10.97
CA LYS A 261 8.74 12.76 -10.14
C LYS A 261 9.38 11.38 -9.95
N LEU A 262 8.58 10.38 -9.56
CA LEU A 262 9.09 9.02 -9.38
C LEU A 262 9.62 8.46 -10.70
N ARG A 263 8.97 8.78 -11.82
CA ARG A 263 9.45 8.40 -13.16
C ARG A 263 10.79 9.07 -13.49
N SER A 264 10.90 10.38 -13.25
CA SER A 264 12.15 11.12 -13.48
C SER A 264 13.29 10.56 -12.64
N LEU A 265 13.04 10.22 -11.37
CA LEU A 265 14.05 9.57 -10.50
C LEU A 265 14.45 8.21 -11.06
N GLU A 266 13.48 7.38 -11.47
CA GLU A 266 13.77 6.08 -12.07
C GLU A 266 14.60 6.21 -13.36
N ASP A 267 14.31 7.21 -14.20
CA ASP A 267 15.06 7.46 -15.44
C ASP A 267 16.48 7.98 -15.17
N THR A 268 16.67 8.77 -14.11
CA THR A 268 18.00 9.24 -13.68
C THR A 268 18.89 8.08 -13.24
N TYR A 269 18.34 7.11 -12.50
CA TYR A 269 19.12 6.00 -11.92
C TYR A 269 19.19 4.72 -12.75
N LYS A 270 18.44 4.66 -13.86
CA LYS A 270 18.52 3.56 -14.83
C LYS A 270 19.70 3.67 -15.80
N LYS A 271 20.29 4.86 -15.92
CA LYS A 271 21.45 5.12 -16.77
C LYS A 271 22.72 4.64 -16.09
#